data_AF-A0A2A4Y9T6-F1
#
_entry.id   AF-A0A2A4Y9T6-F1
#
_cell.length_a   1.000
_cell.length_b   1.000
_cell.length_c   1.000
_cell.angle_alpha   90.00
_cell.angle_beta   90.00
_cell.angle_gamma   90.00
#
_symmetry.space_group_name_H-M   'P 1'
#
loop_
_entity.id
_entity.type
_entity.pdbx_description
1 polymer ?
#
loop_
_entity_poly.entity_id
_entity_poly.type
_entity_poly.pdbx_seq_one_letter_code
_entity_poly.pdbx_strand_id
1 'polypeptide(L)' 'MREYSFTEARQHFASILDEAKREGIVCIKKRDGESFYIKPAESKASPLDIKGVDLGMSSSEIVDVVREGRERKYS' A
#
# COMPACT_ATOMS: atom_id res chain seq x y z
N MET A 1 -10.08 4.60 -17.08
CA MET A 1 -10.70 3.29 -16.76
C MET A 1 -10.86 2.50 -18.04
N ARG A 2 -10.14 1.39 -18.18
CA ARG A 2 -10.30 0.46 -19.30
C ARG A 2 -11.41 -0.56 -19.00
N GLU A 3 -12.13 -0.93 -20.05
CA GLU A 3 -13.23 -1.89 -20.03
C GLU A 3 -12.85 -3.10 -20.87
N TYR A 4 -13.01 -4.30 -20.33
CA TYR A 4 -12.77 -5.58 -21.01
C TYR A 4 -14.05 -6.41 -21.05
N SER A 5 -14.20 -7.23 -22.10
CA SER A 5 -15.22 -8.27 -22.08
C SER A 5 -14.84 -9.40 -21.13
N PHE A 6 -15.84 -10.14 -20.64
CA PHE A 6 -15.60 -11.34 -19.83
C PHE A 6 -14.67 -12.36 -20.49
N THR A 7 -14.78 -12.53 -21.81
CA THR A 7 -13.96 -13.48 -22.57
C THR A 7 -12.49 -13.04 -22.60
N GLU A 8 -12.23 -11.77 -22.89
CA GLU A 8 -10.87 -11.21 -22.85
C GLU A 8 -10.29 -11.29 -21.44
N ALA A 9 -11.10 -10.96 -20.44
CA ALA A 9 -10.67 -11.02 -19.06
C ALA A 9 -10.27 -12.42 -18.62
N ARG A 10 -10.98 -13.45 -19.10
CA ARG A 10 -10.63 -14.85 -18.83
C ARG A 10 -9.32 -15.26 -19.52
N GLN A 11 -9.05 -14.77 -20.72
CA GLN A 11 -7.84 -15.11 -21.48
C GLN A 11 -6.59 -14.38 -20.98
N HIS A 12 -6.74 -13.13 -20.53
CA HIS A 12 -5.63 -12.24 -20.17
C HIS A 12 -5.69 -11.75 -18.72
N PHE A 13 -6.21 -12.60 -17.83
CA PHE A 13 -6.50 -12.20 -16.44
C PHE A 13 -5.27 -11.65 -15.70
N ALA A 14 -4.11 -12.29 -15.86
CA ALA A 14 -2.86 -11.83 -15.24
C ALA A 14 -2.49 -10.39 -15.65
N SER A 15 -2.55 -10.09 -16.95
CA SER A 15 -2.25 -8.75 -17.46
C SER A 15 -3.24 -7.70 -16.96
N ILE A 16 -4.52 -8.07 -16.81
CA ILE A 16 -5.55 -7.18 -16.25
C ILE A 16 -5.28 -6.88 -14.78
N LEU A 17 -4.78 -7.84 -13.99
CA LEU A 17 -4.40 -7.59 -12.60
C LEU A 17 -3.22 -6.61 -12.50
N ASP A 18 -2.19 -6.79 -13.33
CA ASP A 18 -1.06 -5.85 -13.40
C ASP A 18 -1.51 -4.45 -13.83
N GLU A 19 -2.50 -4.39 -14.69
CA GLU A 19 -3.08 -3.14 -15.13
C GLU A 19 -3.95 -2.47 -14.07
N ALA A 20 -4.80 -3.23 -13.38
CA ALA A 20 -5.55 -2.74 -12.23
C ALA A 20 -4.62 -2.25 -11.12
N LYS A 21 -3.43 -2.86 -10.96
CA LYS A 21 -2.40 -2.38 -10.04
C LYS A 21 -1.79 -1.03 -10.45
N ARG A 22 -1.68 -0.74 -11.75
CA ARG A 22 -1.12 0.51 -12.29
C ARG A 22 -2.15 1.64 -12.39
N GLU A 23 -3.32 1.34 -12.93
CA GLU A 23 -4.42 2.29 -13.17
C GLU A 23 -5.34 2.46 -11.94
N GLY A 24 -5.24 1.55 -10.97
CA GLY A 24 -6.07 1.53 -9.75
C GLY A 24 -7.43 0.85 -9.91
N ILE A 25 -7.98 0.80 -11.13
CA ILE A 25 -9.28 0.15 -11.40
C ILE A 25 -9.45 -0.27 -12.86
N VAL A 26 -10.05 -1.44 -13.06
CA VAL A 26 -10.44 -1.96 -14.38
C VAL A 26 -11.90 -2.44 -14.33
N CYS A 27 -12.66 -2.23 -15.40
CA CYS A 27 -14.03 -2.72 -15.55
C CYS A 27 -14.06 -3.99 -16.43
N ILE A 28 -14.83 -4.99 -16.02
CA ILE A 28 -15.14 -6.18 -16.82
C ILE A 28 -16.64 -6.21 -17.08
N LYS A 29 -17.03 -6.24 -18.35
CA LYS A 29 -18.43 -6.30 -18.77
C LYS A 29 -18.77 -7.68 -19.31
N LYS A 30 -19.84 -8.26 -18.77
CA LYS A 30 -20.42 -9.53 -19.23
C LYS A 30 -21.47 -9.26 -20.31
N ARG A 31 -21.75 -10.28 -21.12
CA ARG A 31 -22.70 -10.18 -22.24
C ARG A 31 -24.15 -9.96 -21.77
N ASP A 32 -24.46 -10.37 -20.55
CA ASP A 32 -25.73 -10.13 -19.85
C ASP A 32 -25.91 -8.66 -19.39
N GLY A 33 -24.89 -7.81 -19.58
CA GLY A 33 -24.91 -6.40 -19.21
C GLY A 33 -24.34 -6.12 -17.81
N GLU A 34 -24.04 -7.16 -17.03
CA GLU A 34 -23.39 -6.98 -15.73
C GLU A 34 -21.98 -6.43 -15.89
N SER A 35 -21.59 -5.54 -14.97
CA SER A 35 -20.26 -4.94 -14.95
C SER A 35 -19.62 -5.11 -13.58
N PHE A 36 -18.37 -5.57 -13.57
CA PHE A 36 -17.58 -5.84 -12.38
C PHE A 36 -16.33 -4.96 -12.39
N TYR A 37 -15.95 -4.47 -11.22
CA TYR A 37 -14.74 -3.67 -11.07
C TYR A 37 -13.66 -4.47 -10.34
N ILE A 38 -12.48 -4.55 -10.94
CA ILE A 38 -11.27 -5.08 -10.31
C ILE A 38 -10.45 -3.90 -9.82
N LYS A 39 -10.17 -3.89 -8.52
CA LYS A 39 -9.27 -2.94 -7.88
C LYS A 39 -8.24 -3.69 -7.03
N PRO A 40 -7.02 -3.18 -6.88
CA PRO A 40 -6.07 -3.71 -5.93
C PRO A 40 -6.66 -3.71 -4.52
N ALA A 41 -6.39 -4.77 -3.76
CA ALA A 41 -6.71 -4.76 -2.35
C ALA A 41 -5.78 -3.77 -1.65
N GLU A 42 -6.36 -2.79 -0.95
CA GLU A 42 -5.60 -1.91 -0.07
C GLU A 42 -5.15 -2.72 1.15
N SER A 43 -3.83 -2.83 1.33
CA SER A 43 -3.30 -3.31 2.61
C SER A 43 -3.61 -2.27 3.67
N LYS A 44 -4.38 -2.65 4.69
CA LYS A 44 -4.63 -1.78 5.86
C LYS A 44 -3.40 -1.59 6.74
N ALA A 45 -2.39 -2.45 6.59
CA ALA A 45 -1.13 -2.32 7.32
C ALA A 45 -0.29 -1.22 6.67
N SER A 46 0.13 -0.25 7.48
CA SER A 46 1.10 0.75 7.06
C SER A 46 2.37 0.04 6.60
N PRO A 47 3.03 0.49 5.51
CA PRO A 47 4.35 -0.02 5.14
C PRO A 47 5.40 0.13 6.27
N LEU A 48 5.14 1.00 7.24
CA LEU A 48 5.97 1.24 8.43
C LEU A 48 5.51 0.44 9.66
N ASP A 49 4.44 -0.34 9.55
CA ASP A 49 3.93 -1.23 10.60
C ASP A 49 4.75 -2.52 10.65
N ILE A 50 6.01 -2.38 11.04
CA ILE A 50 6.96 -3.48 11.24
C ILE A 50 7.20 -3.69 12.73
N LYS A 51 7.53 -4.93 13.12
CA LYS A 51 7.93 -5.22 14.50
C LYS A 51 9.19 -4.40 14.85
N GLY A 52 9.12 -3.68 15.96
CA GLY A 52 10.29 -3.01 16.52
C GLY A 52 11.36 -4.00 16.98
N VAL A 53 12.60 -3.52 17.03
CA VAL A 53 13.73 -4.24 17.64
C VAL A 53 13.87 -3.77 19.08
N ASP A 54 13.90 -4.71 20.01
CA ASP A 54 14.21 -4.40 21.41
C ASP A 54 15.72 -4.23 21.57
N LEU A 55 16.13 -3.02 21.95
CA LEU A 55 17.53 -2.65 22.17
C LEU A 55 17.92 -2.69 23.65
N GLY A 56 17.00 -3.05 24.56
CA GLY A 56 17.24 -3.02 26.00
C GLY A 56 17.49 -1.61 26.56
N MET A 57 17.10 -0.56 25.83
CA MET A 57 17.24 0.83 26.25
C MET A 57 16.07 1.27 27.12
N SER A 58 16.37 2.06 28.14
CA SER A 58 15.38 2.72 28.98
C SER A 58 14.84 4.00 28.32
N SER A 59 13.62 4.39 28.68
CA SER A 59 13.03 5.65 28.24
C SER A 59 13.83 6.88 28.69
N SER A 60 14.51 6.80 29.84
CA SER A 60 15.40 7.85 30.35
C SER A 60 16.58 8.10 29.40
N GLU A 61 17.27 7.04 28.98
CA GLU A 61 18.41 7.14 28.07
C GLU A 61 18.01 7.79 26.73
N ILE A 62 16.84 7.44 26.20
CA ILE A 62 16.31 8.05 24.98
C ILE A 62 16.09 9.55 25.16
N VAL A 63 15.48 9.96 26.28
CA VAL A 63 15.19 11.37 26.56
C VAL A 63 16.48 12.17 26.74
N ASP A 64 17.49 11.60 27.40
CA ASP A 64 18.78 12.26 27.62
C ASP A 64 19.51 12.51 26.30
N VAL A 65 19.58 11.51 25.41
CA VAL A 65 20.17 11.67 24.06
C VAL A 65 19.42 12.71 23.23
N VAL A 66 18.08 12.71 23.28
CA VAL A 66 17.26 13.71 22.55
C VAL A 66 17.49 15.12 23.10
N ARG A 67 17.67 15.26 24.42
CA ARG A 67 17.98 16.56 25.06
C ARG A 67 19.34 17.06 24.62
N GLU A 68 20.37 16.22 24.67
CA GLU A 68 21.71 16.55 24.18
C GLU A 68 21.67 17.03 22.73
N GLY A 69 20.99 16.30 21.83
CA GLY A 69 20.87 16.69 20.43
C GLY A 69 20.07 17.96 20.17
N ARG A 70 19.17 18.36 21.08
CA ARG A 70 18.37 19.60 20.99
C ARG A 70 19.01 20.78 21.72
N GLU A 71 20.07 20.55 22.48
CA GLU A 71 20.74 21.60 23.24
C GLU A 71 21.36 22.60 22.27
N ARG A 72 20.72 23.76 22.15
CA ARG A 72 21.26 24.87 21.36
C ARG A 72 22.39 25.48 22.18
N LYS A 73 23.63 25.29 21.75
CA LYS A 73 24.75 26.11 22.23
C LYS A 73 24.49 27.55 21.83
N TYR A 74 24.01 28.36 22.76
CA TYR A 74 24.07 29.80 22.61
C TYR A 74 25.54 30.20 22.83
N SER A 75 26.17 30.70 21.78
CA SER A 75 27.51 31.32 21.83
C SER A 75 27.39 32.81 22.12
#